data_AF-A0A5B8BTA8-F1
#
_entry.id   AF-A0A5B8BTA8-F1
#
_cell.length_a   1.000
_cell.length_b   1.000
_cell.length_c   1.000
_cell.angle_alpha   90.00
_cell.angle_beta   90.00
_cell.angle_gamma   90.00
#
_symmetry.space_group_name_H-M   'P 1'
#
loop_
_entity.id
_entity.type
_entity.pdbx_description
1 polymer ?
#
loop_
_entity_poly.entity_id
_entity_poly.type
_entity_poly.pdbx_seq_one_letter_code
_entity_poly.pdbx_strand_id
1 'polypeptide(L)'
;MSRAALLLCLALAGCTQFPELDAVVSASAKSAAYPRLQPLDSVLARANSSTNDPDAVRGNLAARVAALRARAARMRGPIVEPSIRARMNAALRRHSG
;
A
#
# COMPACT_ATOMS: atom_id res chain seq x y z
N MET A 1 32.31 13.69 -16.53
CA MET A 1 32.18 15.05 -15.92
C MET A 1 30.73 15.53 -15.92
N SER A 2 29.96 15.31 -16.98
CA SER A 2 28.55 15.75 -17.11
C SER A 2 27.57 15.16 -16.07
N ARG A 3 27.77 13.91 -15.65
CA ARG A 3 26.94 13.24 -14.64
C ARG A 3 27.11 13.82 -13.23
N ALA A 4 28.33 14.21 -12.86
CA ALA A 4 28.61 14.81 -11.57
C ALA A 4 28.00 16.22 -11.46
N ALA A 5 28.07 16.99 -12.54
CA ALA A 5 27.40 18.29 -12.63
C ALA A 5 25.87 18.15 -12.51
N LEU A 6 25.27 17.15 -13.16
CA LEU A 6 23.83 16.88 -13.07
C LEU A 6 23.40 16.55 -11.62
N LEU A 7 24.15 15.69 -10.93
CA LEU A 7 23.87 15.33 -9.54
C LEU A 7 24.04 16.52 -8.58
N LEU A 8 25.03 17.38 -8.81
CA LEU A 8 25.23 18.60 -8.04
C LEU A 8 24.06 19.58 -8.21
N CYS A 9 23.57 19.77 -9.44
CA CYS A 9 22.40 20.63 -9.69
C CYS A 9 21.12 20.09 -9.03
N LEU A 10 20.91 18.77 -9.01
CA LEU A 10 19.78 18.15 -8.32
C LEU A 10 19.88 18.31 -6.79
N ALA A 11 21.08 18.21 -6.22
CA ALA A 11 21.29 18.41 -4.79
C ALA A 11 21.00 19.86 -4.36
N LEU A 12 21.35 20.85 -5.19
CA LEU A 12 21.05 22.26 -4.93
C LEU A 12 19.57 22.61 -5.10
N ALA A 13 18.81 21.88 -5.92
CA ALA A 13 17.37 22.10 -6.09
C ALA A 13 16.53 21.74 -4.84
N GLY A 14 17.10 21.02 -3.86
CA GLY A 14 16.46 20.78 -2.56
C GLY A 14 16.58 21.96 -1.59
N CYS A 15 17.57 22.85 -1.79
CA CYS A 15 17.78 24.06 -0.98
C CYS A 15 16.95 25.23 -1.50
N THR A 16 15.66 25.00 -1.77
CA THR A 16 14.73 26.09 -2.11
C THR A 16 14.23 26.76 -0.85
N GLN A 17 13.94 28.05 -0.95
CA GLN A 17 13.40 28.82 0.16
C GLN A 17 12.07 28.20 0.60
N PHE A 18 11.96 27.87 1.90
CA PHE A 18 10.69 27.45 2.50
C PHE A 18 9.63 28.51 2.17
N PRO A 19 8.47 28.14 1.60
CA PRO A 19 7.44 29.10 1.29
C PRO A 19 6.96 29.78 2.58
N GLU A 20 6.68 31.08 2.50
CA GLU A 20 6.27 31.87 3.67
C GLU A 20 4.88 31.43 4.14
N LEU A 21 4.82 30.44 5.04
CA LEU A 21 3.58 29.91 5.61
C LEU A 21 2.86 30.94 6.51
N ASP A 22 3.53 32.01 6.93
CA ASP A 22 2.96 33.07 7.76
C ASP A 22 1.84 33.84 7.07
N ALA A 23 1.78 33.79 5.73
CA ALA A 23 0.71 34.33 4.91
C ALA A 23 -0.55 33.44 4.88
N VAL A 24 -0.44 32.15 5.24
CA VAL A 24 -1.56 31.18 5.19
C VAL A 24 -2.41 31.23 6.47
N VAL A 25 -1.86 31.76 7.56
CA VAL A 25 -2.59 31.89 8.83
C VAL A 25 -3.44 33.17 8.79
N SER A 26 -4.75 32.99 8.66
CA SER A 26 -5.71 34.10 8.63
C SER A 26 -5.63 34.96 9.90
N ALA A 27 -6.00 36.25 9.80
CA ALA A 27 -6.05 37.13 10.97
C ALA A 27 -6.95 36.58 12.09
N SER A 28 -8.03 35.88 11.71
CA SER A 28 -8.90 35.17 12.65
C SER A 28 -8.21 34.00 13.35
N ALA A 29 -7.33 33.26 12.66
CA ALA A 29 -6.58 32.16 13.27
C ALA A 29 -5.48 32.68 14.20
N LYS A 30 -4.82 33.80 13.86
CA LYS A 30 -3.81 34.45 14.73
C LYS A 30 -4.40 35.00 16.03
N SER A 31 -5.66 35.45 15.98
CA SER A 31 -6.40 35.99 17.14
C SER A 31 -7.27 34.95 17.84
N ALA A 32 -7.28 33.70 17.37
CA ALA A 32 -8.06 32.65 18.00
C ALA A 32 -7.53 32.33 19.39
N ALA A 33 -8.43 31.98 20.30
CA ALA A 33 -8.05 31.48 21.61
C ALA A 33 -7.22 30.20 21.46
N TYR A 34 -6.20 30.05 22.30
CA TYR A 34 -5.43 28.82 22.36
C TYR A 34 -6.37 27.64 22.68
N PRO A 35 -6.23 26.49 21.97
CA PRO A 35 -7.13 25.37 22.17
C PRO A 35 -6.99 24.80 23.59
N ARG A 36 -8.10 24.34 24.15
CA ARG A 36 -8.06 23.58 25.40
C ARG A 36 -7.50 22.19 25.13
N LEU A 37 -6.37 21.87 25.74
CA LEU A 37 -5.79 20.54 25.68
C LEU A 37 -6.67 19.58 26.48
N GLN A 38 -7.14 18.52 25.83
CA GLN A 38 -7.93 17.47 26.47
C GLN A 38 -7.01 16.37 27.03
N PRO A 39 -7.31 15.80 28.22
CA PRO A 39 -6.53 14.71 28.78
C PRO A 39 -6.53 13.46 27.89
N LEU A 40 -5.36 12.84 27.73
CA LEU A 40 -5.18 11.65 26.90
C LEU A 40 -5.78 10.38 27.52
N ASP A 41 -6.01 10.36 28.84
CA ASP A 41 -6.49 9.17 29.56
C ASP A 41 -7.77 8.59 28.96
N SER A 42 -8.71 9.46 28.54
CA SER A 42 -9.97 9.03 27.93
C SER A 42 -9.80 8.36 26.56
N VAL A 43 -8.80 8.79 25.79
CA VAL A 43 -8.44 8.24 24.48
C VAL A 43 -7.74 6.89 24.67
N LEU A 44 -6.82 6.82 25.63
CA LEU A 44 -6.10 5.59 25.97
C LEU A 44 -7.02 4.53 26.55
N ALA A 45 -7.93 4.91 27.45
CA ALA A 45 -8.94 4.01 28.00
C ALA A 45 -9.82 3.39 26.88
N ARG A 46 -10.22 4.20 25.90
CA ARG A 46 -10.98 3.72 24.75
C ARG A 46 -10.17 2.74 23.89
N ALA A 47 -8.92 3.08 23.56
CA ALA A 47 -8.05 2.23 22.75
C ALA A 47 -7.78 0.87 23.43
N ASN A 48 -7.63 0.87 24.75
CA ASN A 48 -7.44 -0.34 25.55
C ASN A 48 -8.75 -1.15 25.70
N SER A 49 -9.91 -0.47 25.71
CA SER A 49 -11.22 -1.14 25.75
C SER A 49 -11.61 -1.81 24.43
N SER A 50 -11.08 -1.35 23.29
CA SER A 50 -11.22 -2.02 22.00
C SER A 50 -10.24 -3.18 21.90
N THR A 51 -10.37 -4.16 22.79
CA THR A 51 -9.64 -5.43 22.65
C THR A 51 -10.35 -6.24 21.58
N ASN A 52 -9.75 -6.34 20.41
CA ASN A 52 -10.11 -7.42 19.50
C ASN A 52 -9.80 -8.73 20.24
N ASP A 53 -10.82 -9.58 20.44
CA ASP A 53 -10.63 -10.91 21.04
C ASP A 53 -9.50 -11.65 20.29
N PRO A 54 -8.35 -11.93 20.95
CA PRO A 54 -7.19 -12.52 20.29
C PRO A 54 -7.50 -13.85 19.61
N ASP A 55 -8.42 -14.64 20.17
CA ASP A 55 -8.80 -15.94 19.63
C ASP A 55 -9.70 -15.77 18.40
N ALA A 56 -10.65 -14.83 18.44
CA ALA A 56 -11.44 -14.47 17.28
C ALA A 56 -10.58 -13.92 16.13
N VAL A 57 -9.57 -13.08 16.42
CA VAL A 57 -8.63 -12.57 15.41
C VAL A 57 -7.83 -13.71 14.78
N ARG A 58 -7.31 -14.62 15.62
CA ARG A 58 -6.55 -15.78 15.16
C ARG A 58 -7.39 -16.70 14.28
N GLY A 59 -8.63 -16.98 14.69
CA GLY A 59 -9.58 -17.79 13.93
C GLY A 59 -9.88 -17.18 12.55
N ASN A 60 -10.17 -15.86 12.51
CA ASN A 60 -10.43 -15.15 11.26
C ASN A 60 -9.22 -15.18 10.30
N LEU A 61 -8.01 -14.99 10.82
CA LEU A 61 -6.79 -15.07 10.00
C LEU A 61 -6.56 -16.49 9.47
N ALA A 62 -6.73 -17.51 10.31
CA ALA A 62 -6.58 -18.91 9.89
C ALA A 62 -7.57 -19.28 8.77
N ALA A 63 -8.84 -18.87 8.92
CA ALA A 63 -9.87 -19.09 7.90
C ALA A 63 -9.53 -18.41 6.58
N ARG A 64 -9.06 -17.15 6.62
CA ARG A 64 -8.62 -16.41 5.43
C ARG A 64 -7.46 -17.11 4.73
N VAL A 65 -6.46 -17.58 5.47
CA VAL A 65 -5.31 -18.32 4.92
C VAL A 65 -5.78 -19.61 4.24
N ALA A 66 -6.69 -20.37 4.85
CA ALA A 66 -7.23 -21.59 4.26
C ALA A 66 -7.97 -21.30 2.94
N ALA A 67 -8.81 -20.27 2.91
CA ALA A 67 -9.54 -19.85 1.71
C ALA A 67 -8.58 -19.43 0.57
N LEU A 68 -7.54 -18.66 0.88
CA LEU A 68 -6.52 -18.25 -0.09
C LEU A 68 -5.75 -19.45 -0.66
N ARG A 69 -5.36 -20.40 0.18
CA ARG A 69 -4.70 -21.65 -0.27
C ARG A 69 -5.61 -22.47 -1.18
N ALA A 70 -6.88 -22.61 -0.84
CA ALA A 70 -7.86 -23.31 -1.67
C ALA A 70 -8.09 -22.61 -3.02
N ARG A 71 -8.06 -21.27 -3.06
CA ARG A 71 -8.13 -20.52 -4.32
C ARG A 71 -6.87 -20.71 -5.16
N ALA A 72 -5.69 -20.64 -4.55
CA ALA A 72 -4.42 -20.87 -5.23
C ALA A 72 -4.33 -22.28 -5.83
N ALA A 73 -4.78 -23.31 -5.09
CA ALA A 73 -4.83 -24.68 -5.60
C ALA A 73 -5.68 -24.79 -6.87
N ARG A 74 -6.84 -24.13 -6.91
CA ARG A 74 -7.71 -24.08 -8.10
C ARG A 74 -7.05 -23.37 -9.29
N MET A 75 -6.23 -22.35 -9.04
CA MET A 75 -5.54 -21.59 -10.10
C MET A 75 -4.29 -22.28 -10.65
N ARG A 76 -3.77 -23.32 -9.99
CA ARG A 76 -2.55 -24.04 -10.41
C ARG A 76 -2.78 -25.03 -11.56
N GLY A 77 -4.01 -25.23 -12.00
CA GLY A 77 -4.33 -26.08 -13.15
C GLY A 77 -3.83 -25.48 -14.48
N PRO A 78 -3.61 -26.31 -15.51
CA PRO A 78 -3.24 -25.83 -16.84
C PRO A 78 -4.37 -24.97 -17.42
N ILE A 79 -4.05 -23.73 -17.83
CA ILE A 79 -5.00 -22.78 -18.45
C ILE A 79 -5.52 -23.33 -19.80
N VAL A 80 -4.68 -24.09 -20.51
CA VAL A 80 -5.02 -24.74 -21.77
C VAL A 80 -5.09 -26.24 -21.55
N GLU A 81 -6.26 -26.80 -21.83
CA GLU A 81 -6.55 -28.24 -21.74
C GLU A 81 -5.57 -29.04 -22.63
N PRO A 82 -5.08 -30.22 -22.17
CA PRO A 82 -4.03 -30.95 -22.86
C PRO A 82 -4.34 -31.27 -24.33
N SER A 83 -5.60 -31.59 -24.67
CA SER A 83 -5.98 -31.88 -26.06
C SER A 83 -5.87 -30.63 -26.95
N ILE A 84 -6.28 -29.47 -26.44
CA ILE A 84 -6.16 -28.18 -27.15
C ILE A 84 -4.68 -27.83 -27.36
N ARG A 85 -3.85 -28.00 -26.33
CA ARG A 85 -2.40 -27.77 -26.44
C ARG A 85 -1.75 -28.68 -27.50
N ALA A 86 -2.15 -29.96 -27.53
CA ALA A 86 -1.66 -30.92 -28.52
C ALA A 86 -2.05 -30.50 -29.95
N ARG A 87 -3.28 -30.00 -30.14
CA ARG A 87 -3.76 -29.46 -31.43
C ARG A 87 -2.97 -28.23 -31.86
N MET A 88 -2.73 -27.28 -30.96
CA MET A 88 -1.91 -26.09 -31.25
C MET A 88 -0.49 -26.47 -31.70
N ASN A 89 0.17 -27.38 -30.96
CA ASN A 89 1.50 -27.86 -31.31
C ASN A 89 1.53 -28.59 -32.66
N ALA A 90 0.49 -29.37 -32.97
CA ALA A 90 0.36 -30.03 -34.26
C ALA A 90 0.16 -29.04 -35.41
N ALA A 91 -0.60 -27.95 -35.21
CA ALA A 91 -0.77 -26.91 -36.20
C ALA A 91 0.55 -26.17 -36.49
N LEU A 92 1.32 -25.81 -35.44
CA LEU A 92 2.62 -25.16 -35.58
C LEU A 92 3.58 -26.01 -36.43
N ARG A 93 3.69 -27.32 -36.16
CA ARG A 93 4.56 -28.23 -36.92
C ARG A 93 4.23 -28.33 -38.41
N ARG A 94 2.96 -28.14 -38.79
CA ARG A 94 2.53 -28.19 -40.20
C ARG A 94 2.93 -26.95 -40.99
N HIS A 95 3.07 -25.81 -40.31
CA HIS A 95 3.37 -24.51 -40.95
C HIS A 95 4.87 -24.16 -40.86
N SER A 96 5.66 -24.93 -40.11
CA SER A 96 7.09 -24.74 -39.94
C SER A 96 7.96 -25.63 -40.85
N GLY A 97 7.36 -26.29 -41.85
CA GLY A 97 8.04 -27.07 -42.89
C GLY A 97 7.59 -26.60 -44.26
#